data_AF-A0A1V8SNC5-F1
#
_entry.id   AF-A0A1V8SNC5-F1
#
_cell.length_a   1.000
_cell.length_b   1.000
_cell.length_c   1.000
_cell.angle_alpha   90.00
_cell.angle_beta   90.00
_cell.angle_gamma   90.00
#
_symmetry.space_group_name_H-M   'P 1'
#
loop_
_entity.id
_entity.type
_entity.pdbx_description
1 polymer ?
#
loop_
_entity_poly.entity_id
_entity_poly.type
_entity_poly.pdbx_seq_one_letter_code
_entity_poly.pdbx_strand_id
1 'polypeptide(L)'
;MTYYFTVQEGLDAVCDTIYHLEAFDREAVSAAVPFFLLARKIKATGIKMIMTGLGSGGLYDGLAERFESSNDVNLPTSSTTCVQKLRLLDCAQLHKTAMTWGIESRMPFADTEMLDLQYSLRASWDTSHLPYDGTAMLQRAFQTPIEIDRQMGSLLDPLDNELWSEALQMKAKRRVLPAEYNARSERWPIEIPDTLESYWFRDVYDGYFKATLRVADEIDDC
;
A
#
# COMPACT_ATOMS: atom_id res chain seq x y z
N MET A 1 17.98 -0.43 -15.64
CA MET A 1 18.29 -1.79 -15.16
C MET A 1 17.00 -2.42 -14.71
N THR A 2 16.69 -3.62 -15.19
CA THR A 2 15.40 -4.29 -14.91
C THR A 2 15.66 -5.49 -14.00
N TYR A 3 14.81 -5.67 -13.00
CA TYR A 3 14.86 -6.80 -12.08
C TYR A 3 13.64 -7.68 -12.25
N TYR A 4 13.84 -8.99 -12.19
CA TYR A 4 12.79 -10.00 -12.28
C TYR A 4 12.82 -10.86 -11.03
N PHE A 5 11.67 -11.38 -10.58
CA PHE A 5 11.59 -12.44 -9.58
C PHE A 5 10.62 -13.49 -10.08
N THR A 6 10.78 -14.72 -9.60
CA THR A 6 9.87 -15.83 -9.91
C THR A 6 8.69 -15.84 -8.95
N VAL A 7 7.57 -16.43 -9.36
CA VAL A 7 6.42 -16.64 -8.48
C VAL A 7 6.82 -17.35 -7.19
N GLN A 8 7.70 -18.36 -7.28
CA GLN A 8 8.17 -19.09 -6.10
C GLN A 8 8.96 -18.20 -5.14
N GLU A 9 9.87 -17.36 -5.63
CA GLU A 9 10.57 -16.35 -4.80
C GLU A 9 9.59 -15.40 -4.12
N GLY A 10 8.53 -14.98 -4.81
CA GLY A 10 7.46 -14.18 -4.23
C GLY A 10 6.72 -14.90 -3.11
N LEU A 11 6.27 -16.14 -3.37
CA LEU A 11 5.53 -16.96 -2.41
C LEU A 11 6.35 -17.29 -1.16
N ASP A 12 7.66 -17.43 -1.29
CA ASP A 12 8.57 -17.71 -0.17
C ASP A 12 8.86 -16.46 0.66
N ALA A 13 8.84 -15.28 0.05
CA ALA A 13 9.01 -14.00 0.74
C ALA A 13 7.77 -13.51 1.49
N VAL A 14 6.60 -14.12 1.31
CA VAL A 14 5.33 -13.67 1.94
C VAL A 14 5.45 -13.61 3.47
N CYS A 15 5.97 -14.65 4.12
CA CYS A 15 6.05 -14.67 5.58
C CYS A 15 7.00 -13.60 6.12
N ASP A 16 8.19 -13.45 5.51
CA ASP A 16 9.14 -12.41 5.89
C ASP A 16 8.58 -11.01 5.63
N THR A 17 7.83 -10.85 4.53
CA THR A 17 7.15 -9.59 4.21
C THR A 17 6.11 -9.24 5.27
N ILE A 18 5.28 -10.19 5.70
CA ILE A 18 4.30 -9.99 6.79
C ILE A 18 5.00 -9.60 8.09
N TYR A 19 6.11 -10.28 8.43
CA TYR A 19 6.89 -9.95 9.61
C TYR A 19 7.43 -8.51 9.56
N HIS A 20 8.02 -8.10 8.44
CA HIS A 20 8.59 -6.75 8.34
C HIS A 20 7.53 -5.66 8.16
N LEU A 21 6.42 -5.96 7.48
CA LEU A 21 5.33 -5.02 7.29
C LEU A 21 4.53 -4.81 8.59
N GLU A 22 4.48 -5.84 9.44
CA GLU A 22 3.64 -5.90 10.64
C GLU A 22 2.16 -5.65 10.29
N ALA A 23 1.72 -6.19 9.15
CA ALA A 23 0.34 -6.15 8.70
C ALA A 23 -0.01 -7.44 7.97
N PHE A 24 -1.31 -7.77 7.92
CA PHE A 24 -1.83 -8.96 7.27
C PHE A 24 -2.88 -8.65 6.19
N ASP A 25 -3.13 -7.37 5.91
CA ASP A 25 -4.04 -6.96 4.84
C ASP A 25 -3.59 -7.55 3.50
N ARG A 26 -4.55 -8.14 2.77
CA ARG A 26 -4.29 -8.88 1.54
C ARG A 26 -3.63 -8.01 0.47
N GLU A 27 -4.12 -6.79 0.30
CA GLU A 27 -3.66 -5.86 -0.73
C GLU A 27 -2.28 -5.31 -0.37
N ALA A 28 -2.10 -4.89 0.89
CA ALA A 28 -0.83 -4.38 1.39
C ALA A 28 0.29 -5.43 1.31
N VAL A 29 0.04 -6.67 1.75
CA VAL A 29 1.04 -7.76 1.70
C VAL A 29 1.35 -8.12 0.24
N SER A 30 0.33 -8.26 -0.61
CA SER A 30 0.52 -8.57 -2.03
C SER A 30 1.35 -7.50 -2.75
N ALA A 31 1.09 -6.22 -2.44
CA ALA A 31 1.84 -5.08 -2.96
C ALA A 31 3.26 -4.97 -2.40
N ALA A 32 3.49 -5.39 -1.16
CA ALA A 32 4.77 -5.27 -0.48
C ALA A 32 5.80 -6.30 -0.98
N VAL A 33 5.39 -7.52 -1.31
CA VAL A 33 6.31 -8.62 -1.67
C VAL A 33 7.24 -8.28 -2.86
N PRO A 34 6.75 -7.73 -3.99
CA PRO A 34 7.63 -7.33 -5.09
C PRO A 34 8.68 -6.30 -4.69
N PHE A 35 8.26 -5.28 -3.94
CA PHE A 35 9.15 -4.22 -3.52
C PHE A 35 10.15 -4.69 -2.46
N PHE A 36 9.74 -5.58 -1.55
CA PHE A 36 10.61 -6.27 -0.61
C PHE A 36 11.75 -7.02 -1.33
N LEU A 37 11.43 -7.76 -2.39
CA LEU A 37 12.43 -8.46 -3.21
C LEU A 37 13.30 -7.49 -4.04
N LEU A 38 12.71 -6.40 -4.55
CA LEU A 38 13.44 -5.36 -5.26
C LEU A 38 14.46 -4.66 -4.35
N ALA A 39 14.05 -4.28 -3.13
CA ALA A 39 14.90 -3.65 -2.14
C ALA A 39 16.11 -4.55 -1.81
N ARG A 40 15.90 -5.86 -1.67
CA ARG A 40 17.01 -6.83 -1.51
C ARG A 40 18.03 -6.73 -2.64
N LYS A 41 17.57 -6.67 -3.89
CA LYS A 41 18.46 -6.58 -5.07
C LYS A 41 19.16 -5.23 -5.17
N ILE A 42 18.46 -4.14 -4.87
CA ILE A 42 19.06 -2.79 -4.81
C ILE A 42 20.15 -2.73 -3.75
N LYS A 43 19.93 -3.35 -2.58
CA LYS A 43 20.94 -3.37 -1.52
C LYS A 43 22.22 -4.07 -1.98
N ALA A 44 22.08 -5.15 -2.73
CA ALA A 44 23.21 -5.92 -3.25
C ALA A 44 24.08 -5.12 -4.24
N THR A 45 23.57 -4.05 -4.87
CA THR A 45 24.37 -3.16 -5.72
C THR A 45 25.16 -2.11 -4.92
N GLY A 46 24.98 -2.06 -3.60
CA GLY A 46 25.62 -1.08 -2.71
C GLY A 46 24.84 0.22 -2.55
N ILE A 47 23.69 0.37 -3.20
CA ILE A 47 22.79 1.53 -3.03
C ILE A 47 22.21 1.52 -1.61
N LYS A 48 22.17 2.70 -0.99
CA LYS A 48 21.67 2.90 0.38
C LYS A 48 20.43 3.79 0.46
N MET A 49 20.10 4.51 -0.62
CA MET A 49 18.96 5.42 -0.66
C MET A 49 18.29 5.37 -2.04
N ILE A 50 16.96 5.43 -2.06
CA ILE A 50 16.13 5.51 -3.27
C ILE A 50 15.11 6.65 -3.15
N MET A 51 14.73 7.21 -4.30
CA MET A 51 13.61 8.15 -4.41
C MET A 51 12.47 7.45 -5.14
N THR A 52 11.25 7.64 -4.66
CA THR A 52 10.04 7.03 -5.22
C THR A 52 8.99 8.09 -5.53
N GLY A 53 8.18 7.83 -6.56
CA GLY A 53 7.01 8.64 -6.91
C GLY A 53 5.77 8.33 -6.07
N LEU A 54 5.87 7.40 -5.11
CA LEU A 54 4.75 7.09 -4.21
C LEU A 54 4.25 8.34 -3.49
N GLY A 55 2.94 8.40 -3.31
CA GLY A 55 2.23 9.57 -2.82
C GLY A 55 1.74 10.50 -3.93
N SER A 56 2.31 10.49 -5.15
CA SER A 56 1.86 11.41 -6.22
C SER A 56 0.39 11.19 -6.60
N GLY A 57 -0.03 9.96 -6.88
CA GLY A 57 -1.40 9.69 -7.33
C GLY A 57 -2.45 9.88 -6.24
N GLY A 58 -2.16 9.41 -5.01
CA GLY A 58 -3.08 9.55 -3.88
C GLY A 58 -3.22 11.00 -3.41
N LEU A 59 -2.12 11.76 -3.39
CA LEU A 59 -2.14 13.17 -3.01
C LEU A 59 -2.69 14.02 -4.15
N TYR A 60 -2.14 13.95 -5.36
CA TYR A 60 -2.43 14.91 -6.43
C TYR A 60 -3.76 14.67 -7.16
N ASP A 61 -4.22 13.44 -7.32
CA ASP A 61 -5.52 13.13 -7.99
C ASP A 61 -6.56 12.55 -7.04
N GLY A 62 -6.12 11.70 -6.12
CA GLY A 62 -6.91 10.52 -5.76
C GLY A 62 -7.53 10.47 -4.37
N LEU A 63 -7.58 11.54 -3.60
CA LEU A 63 -8.32 11.54 -2.32
C LEU A 63 -9.56 12.45 -2.30
N ALA A 64 -9.96 12.96 -3.46
CA ALA A 64 -11.28 13.56 -3.68
C ALA A 64 -12.26 12.59 -4.36
N GLU A 65 -11.84 11.91 -5.44
CA GLU A 65 -12.81 11.20 -6.30
C GLU A 65 -13.19 9.79 -5.82
N ARG A 66 -12.34 9.10 -5.04
CA ARG A 66 -12.70 7.78 -4.48
C ARG A 66 -13.76 7.85 -3.37
N PHE A 67 -14.06 9.04 -2.85
CA PHE A 67 -15.09 9.28 -1.83
C PHE A 67 -16.35 9.95 -2.38
N GLU A 68 -16.26 10.65 -3.52
CA GLU A 68 -17.42 11.25 -4.18
C GLU A 68 -18.36 10.21 -4.84
N SER A 69 -17.87 8.99 -5.13
CA SER A 69 -18.71 7.91 -5.68
C SER A 69 -19.57 7.17 -4.65
N SER A 70 -19.28 7.34 -3.35
CA SER A 70 -20.19 6.94 -2.28
C SER A 70 -21.06 8.13 -1.90
N ASN A 71 -22.37 8.04 -2.12
CA ASN A 71 -23.39 8.99 -1.63
C ASN A 71 -23.51 9.02 -0.08
N ASP A 72 -22.40 8.81 0.64
CA ASP A 72 -22.36 8.78 2.08
C ASP A 72 -21.86 10.13 2.60
N VAL A 73 -22.81 10.95 3.05
CA VAL A 73 -22.62 12.31 3.58
C VAL A 73 -21.72 12.34 4.82
N ASN A 74 -21.37 11.18 5.39
CA ASN A 74 -20.64 11.06 6.64
C ASN A 74 -19.16 10.66 6.50
N LEU A 75 -18.63 10.44 5.30
CA LEU A 75 -17.20 10.18 5.14
C LEU A 75 -16.44 11.52 5.20
N PRO A 76 -15.45 11.69 6.11
CA PRO A 76 -14.70 12.92 6.20
C PRO A 76 -13.91 13.12 4.91
N THR A 77 -14.49 13.96 4.05
CA THR A 77 -13.97 14.52 2.78
C THR A 77 -12.76 15.43 3.02
N SER A 78 -12.21 15.43 4.23
CA SER A 78 -11.07 16.23 4.62
C SER A 78 -9.79 15.57 4.13
N SER A 79 -9.02 16.34 3.39
CA SER A 79 -7.66 16.04 2.97
C SER A 79 -6.73 15.63 4.12
N THR A 80 -7.07 15.99 5.36
CA THR A 80 -6.41 15.55 6.60
C THR A 80 -6.52 14.03 6.81
N THR A 81 -7.70 13.44 6.60
CA THR A 81 -7.90 11.98 6.66
C THR A 81 -7.08 11.27 5.59
N CYS A 82 -6.89 11.93 4.46
CA CYS A 82 -6.07 11.47 3.34
C CYS A 82 -4.58 11.35 3.72
N VAL A 83 -4.00 12.41 4.30
CA VAL A 83 -2.62 12.41 4.79
C VAL A 83 -2.42 11.39 5.91
N GLN A 84 -3.41 11.24 6.80
CA GLN A 84 -3.38 10.23 7.86
C GLN A 84 -3.39 8.80 7.30
N LYS A 85 -4.19 8.51 6.26
CA LYS A 85 -4.21 7.21 5.59
C LYS A 85 -2.92 6.93 4.82
N LEU A 86 -2.35 7.93 4.16
CA LEU A 86 -1.06 7.80 3.46
C LEU A 86 0.05 7.30 4.40
N ARG A 87 0.08 7.81 5.65
CA ARG A 87 1.02 7.34 6.68
C ARG A 87 0.87 5.84 6.96
N LEU A 88 -0.37 5.37 7.15
CA LEU A 88 -0.65 3.99 7.59
C LEU A 88 -0.51 2.96 6.46
N LEU A 89 -0.71 3.38 5.21
CA LEU A 89 -0.65 2.52 4.03
C LEU A 89 0.71 2.69 3.33
N ASP A 90 0.75 3.54 2.30
CA ASP A 90 1.87 3.65 1.35
C ASP A 90 3.21 3.96 2.03
N CYS A 91 3.23 4.91 2.98
CA CYS A 91 4.47 5.32 3.66
C CYS A 91 5.01 4.19 4.55
N ALA A 92 4.14 3.57 5.36
CA ALA A 92 4.55 2.48 6.24
C ALA A 92 5.03 1.27 5.43
N GLN A 93 4.31 0.92 4.37
CA GLN A 93 4.66 -0.18 3.48
C GLN A 93 6.02 0.03 2.85
N LEU A 94 6.24 1.18 2.21
CA LEU A 94 7.50 1.52 1.56
C LEU A 94 8.66 1.54 2.56
N HIS A 95 8.50 2.26 3.67
CA HIS A 95 9.57 2.44 4.64
C HIS A 95 9.97 1.12 5.27
N LYS A 96 9.01 0.33 5.75
CA LYS A 96 9.30 -0.94 6.42
C LYS A 96 9.99 -1.93 5.48
N THR A 97 9.46 -2.09 4.27
CA THR A 97 10.01 -3.03 3.28
C THR A 97 11.39 -2.60 2.73
N ALA A 98 11.62 -1.30 2.54
CA ALA A 98 12.95 -0.79 2.16
C ALA A 98 13.96 -0.95 3.30
N MET A 99 13.56 -0.60 4.52
CA MET A 99 14.42 -0.67 5.71
C MET A 99 14.75 -2.09 6.12
N THR A 100 13.95 -3.09 5.77
CA THR A 100 14.33 -4.52 5.92
C THR A 100 15.72 -4.79 5.34
N TRP A 101 16.04 -4.17 4.20
CA TRP A 101 17.31 -4.35 3.51
C TRP A 101 18.28 -3.18 3.77
N GLY A 102 17.96 -2.30 4.72
CA GLY A 102 18.76 -1.12 5.05
C GLY A 102 18.89 -0.15 3.88
N ILE A 103 17.76 0.14 3.22
CA ILE A 103 17.62 1.17 2.19
C ILE A 103 16.71 2.26 2.72
N GLU A 104 17.19 3.50 2.69
CA GLU A 104 16.38 4.68 2.95
C GLU A 104 15.52 5.01 1.72
N SER A 105 14.22 5.12 1.89
CA SER A 105 13.29 5.53 0.82
C SER A 105 12.80 6.96 1.06
N ARG A 106 12.87 7.81 0.04
CA ARG A 106 12.36 9.19 0.09
C ARG A 106 11.20 9.37 -0.87
N MET A 107 10.16 10.09 -0.42
CA MET A 107 8.93 10.39 -1.17
C MET A 107 8.82 11.90 -1.38
N PRO A 108 9.36 12.47 -2.47
CA PRO A 108 9.35 13.91 -2.70
C PRO A 108 7.94 14.50 -2.81
N PHE A 109 6.95 13.72 -3.26
CA PHE A 109 5.56 14.16 -3.36
C PHE A 109 4.86 14.28 -2.00
N ALA A 110 5.41 13.69 -0.94
CA ALA A 110 4.93 13.83 0.42
C ALA A 110 5.72 14.88 1.23
N ASP A 111 6.56 15.67 0.56
CA ASP A 111 7.24 16.81 1.18
C ASP A 111 6.24 17.89 1.63
N THR A 112 6.52 18.56 2.75
CA THR A 112 5.60 19.56 3.31
C THR A 112 5.38 20.76 2.39
N GLU A 113 6.42 21.24 1.69
CA GLU A 113 6.29 22.35 0.75
C GLU A 113 5.50 21.92 -0.48
N MET A 114 5.67 20.67 -0.92
CA MET A 114 4.90 20.09 -2.02
C MET A 114 3.42 19.93 -1.67
N LEU A 115 3.12 19.49 -0.43
CA LEU A 115 1.76 19.41 0.09
C LEU A 115 1.12 20.79 0.19
N ASP A 116 1.81 21.78 0.75
CA ASP A 116 1.29 23.15 0.89
C ASP A 116 1.00 23.80 -0.48
N LEU A 117 1.88 23.58 -1.46
CA LEU A 117 1.67 24.01 -2.83
C LEU A 117 0.42 23.35 -3.42
N GLN A 118 0.29 22.04 -3.25
CA GLN A 118 -0.85 21.29 -3.78
C GLN A 118 -2.17 21.77 -3.17
N TYR A 119 -2.22 22.00 -1.85
CA TYR A 119 -3.38 22.55 -1.16
C TYR A 119 -3.77 23.92 -1.69
N SER A 120 -2.77 24.78 -1.88
CA SER A 120 -2.98 26.13 -2.41
C SER A 120 -3.53 26.09 -3.84
N LEU A 121 -2.97 25.24 -4.70
CA LEU A 121 -3.43 25.06 -6.08
C LEU A 121 -4.87 24.57 -6.13
N ARG A 122 -5.21 23.54 -5.33
CA ARG A 122 -6.57 23.02 -5.25
C ARG A 122 -7.57 24.06 -4.75
N ALA A 123 -7.22 24.83 -3.71
CA ALA A 123 -8.07 25.88 -3.17
C ALA A 123 -8.33 27.02 -4.18
N SER A 124 -7.37 27.28 -5.08
CA SER A 124 -7.49 28.29 -6.13
C SER A 124 -8.16 27.79 -7.42
N TRP A 125 -8.44 26.49 -7.54
CA TRP A 125 -8.92 25.90 -8.79
C TRP A 125 -10.41 26.17 -9.00
N ASP A 126 -10.74 26.79 -10.13
CA ASP A 126 -12.12 27.02 -10.53
C ASP A 126 -12.72 25.76 -11.19
N THR A 127 -13.49 25.00 -10.42
CA THR A 127 -14.15 23.77 -10.87
C THR A 127 -15.38 24.02 -11.76
N SER A 128 -15.80 25.28 -11.96
CA SER A 128 -16.99 25.60 -12.75
C SER A 128 -16.81 25.31 -14.25
N HIS A 129 -15.56 25.26 -14.72
CA HIS A 129 -15.23 25.08 -16.13
C HIS A 129 -14.46 23.78 -16.43
N LEU A 130 -13.66 23.30 -15.48
CA LEU A 130 -12.87 22.07 -15.63
C LEU A 130 -12.74 21.34 -14.28
N PRO A 131 -12.88 20.00 -14.26
CA PRO A 131 -12.56 19.23 -13.07
C PRO A 131 -11.07 19.43 -12.71
N TYR A 132 -10.78 19.36 -11.42
CA TYR A 132 -9.40 19.42 -10.96
C TYR A 132 -8.69 18.11 -11.33
N ASP A 133 -7.58 18.22 -12.06
CA ASP A 133 -6.78 17.09 -12.53
C ASP A 133 -5.30 17.35 -12.19
N GLY A 134 -4.84 16.72 -11.10
CA GLY A 134 -3.49 16.90 -10.57
C GLY A 134 -2.44 16.22 -11.43
N THR A 135 -2.73 15.07 -12.02
CA THR A 135 -1.82 14.35 -12.91
C THR A 135 -1.61 15.10 -14.19
N ALA A 136 -2.64 15.64 -14.83
CA ALA A 136 -2.46 16.49 -16.01
C ALA A 136 -1.63 17.74 -15.68
N MET A 137 -1.81 18.31 -14.49
CA MET A 137 -0.98 19.43 -14.03
C MET A 137 0.48 19.02 -13.85
N LEU A 138 0.75 17.89 -13.19
CA LEU A 138 2.10 17.35 -13.02
C LEU A 138 2.73 17.04 -14.38
N GLN A 139 2.01 16.37 -15.28
CA GLN A 139 2.50 16.03 -16.61
C GLN A 139 2.91 17.27 -17.41
N ARG A 140 2.10 18.34 -17.35
CA ARG A 140 2.41 19.63 -17.97
C ARG A 140 3.60 20.31 -17.31
N ALA A 141 3.66 20.31 -15.98
CA ALA A 141 4.75 20.94 -15.22
C ALA A 141 6.11 20.28 -15.51
N PHE A 142 6.13 18.95 -15.63
CA PHE A 142 7.35 18.19 -15.92
C PHE A 142 7.66 18.07 -17.42
N GLN A 143 6.85 18.67 -18.30
CA GLN A 143 6.97 18.55 -19.76
C GLN A 143 7.12 17.09 -20.22
N THR A 144 6.55 16.16 -19.47
CA THR A 144 6.60 14.74 -19.82
C THR A 144 5.78 14.52 -21.08
N PRO A 145 6.28 13.73 -22.06
CA PRO A 145 5.50 13.41 -23.24
C PRO A 145 4.14 12.85 -22.81
N ILE A 146 3.05 13.42 -23.35
CA ILE A 146 1.67 12.97 -23.08
C ILE A 146 1.50 11.50 -23.47
N GLU A 147 2.36 10.96 -24.34
CA GLU A 147 2.44 9.54 -24.70
C GLU A 147 2.83 8.58 -23.55
N ILE A 148 3.31 9.09 -22.41
CA ILE A 148 3.41 8.28 -21.18
C ILE A 148 2.01 8.24 -20.55
N ASP A 149 1.02 7.74 -21.31
CA ASP A 149 -0.30 7.37 -20.80
C ASP A 149 -0.18 6.04 -20.07
N ARG A 150 0.51 6.08 -18.94
CA ARG A 150 0.42 5.00 -17.96
C ARG A 150 -0.78 5.37 -17.11
N GLN A 151 -1.88 4.62 -17.27
CA GLN A 151 -2.95 4.62 -16.28
C GLN A 151 -2.31 4.61 -14.89
N MET A 152 -2.81 5.49 -14.01
CA MET A 152 -2.19 5.80 -12.73
C MET A 152 -2.18 4.53 -11.86
N GLY A 153 -1.10 3.79 -11.97
CA GLY A 153 -1.04 2.45 -11.44
C GLY A 153 -0.66 2.41 -9.98
N SER A 154 -1.21 1.44 -9.26
CA SER A 154 -0.72 1.09 -7.93
C SER A 154 0.75 0.66 -8.03
N LEU A 155 1.47 0.57 -6.90
CA LEU A 155 2.80 -0.06 -6.83
C LEU A 155 2.84 -1.44 -7.51
N LEU A 156 1.67 -2.07 -7.62
CA LEU A 156 1.38 -3.35 -8.24
C LEU A 156 1.23 -3.33 -9.77
N ASP A 157 0.85 -2.22 -10.40
CA ASP A 157 0.51 -2.19 -11.83
C ASP A 157 1.62 -2.64 -12.81
N PRO A 158 2.93 -2.52 -12.50
CA PRO A 158 3.98 -3.05 -13.37
C PRO A 158 4.17 -4.58 -13.28
N LEU A 159 3.48 -5.28 -12.37
CA LEU A 159 3.53 -6.73 -12.27
C LEU A 159 2.45 -7.35 -13.15
N ASP A 160 2.72 -8.54 -13.70
CA ASP A 160 1.68 -9.42 -14.26
C ASP A 160 0.74 -9.84 -13.11
N ASN A 161 -0.19 -8.94 -12.77
CA ASN A 161 -1.01 -8.99 -11.56
C ASN A 161 -1.85 -10.26 -11.47
N GLU A 162 -2.24 -10.82 -12.61
CA GLU A 162 -3.01 -12.05 -12.68
C GLU A 162 -2.20 -13.26 -12.20
N LEU A 163 -0.99 -13.49 -12.75
CA LEU A 163 -0.12 -14.62 -12.38
C LEU A 163 0.26 -14.61 -10.90
N TRP A 164 0.59 -13.44 -10.37
CA TRP A 164 0.95 -13.30 -8.95
C TRP A 164 -0.25 -13.52 -8.02
N SER A 165 -1.39 -12.91 -8.34
CA SER A 165 -2.63 -13.06 -7.57
C SER A 165 -3.14 -14.50 -7.57
N GLU A 166 -3.14 -15.17 -8.72
CA GLU A 166 -3.51 -16.58 -8.84
C GLU A 166 -2.60 -17.49 -8.02
N ALA A 167 -1.29 -17.23 -8.02
CA ALA A 167 -0.34 -18.01 -7.25
C ALA A 167 -0.60 -17.90 -5.74
N LEU A 168 -0.90 -16.69 -5.24
CA LEU A 168 -1.28 -16.46 -3.84
C LEU A 168 -2.57 -17.22 -3.49
N GLN A 169 -3.60 -17.12 -4.33
CA GLN A 169 -4.86 -17.86 -4.16
C GLN A 169 -4.65 -19.37 -4.12
N MET A 170 -3.83 -19.91 -5.02
CA MET A 170 -3.52 -21.34 -5.07
C MET A 170 -2.75 -21.80 -3.82
N LYS A 171 -1.77 -21.02 -3.35
CA LYS A 171 -1.03 -21.35 -2.13
C LYS A 171 -1.93 -21.29 -0.90
N ALA A 172 -2.81 -20.29 -0.81
CA ALA A 172 -3.80 -20.17 0.26
C ALA A 172 -4.77 -21.36 0.28
N LYS A 173 -5.35 -21.73 -0.87
CA LYS A 173 -6.24 -22.91 -1.01
C LYS A 173 -5.62 -24.23 -0.56
N ARG A 174 -4.30 -24.40 -0.76
CA ARG A 174 -3.58 -25.60 -0.33
C ARG A 174 -3.24 -25.60 1.15
N ARG A 175 -3.12 -24.42 1.76
CA ARG A 175 -2.69 -24.25 3.15
C ARG A 175 -3.86 -24.21 4.13
N VAL A 176 -4.95 -23.55 3.77
CA VAL A 176 -6.08 -23.30 4.66
C VAL A 176 -7.08 -24.44 4.58
N LEU A 177 -7.33 -25.11 5.71
CA LEU A 177 -8.32 -26.18 5.76
C LEU A 177 -9.74 -25.59 5.77
N PRO A 178 -10.72 -26.20 5.04
CA PRO A 178 -12.09 -25.70 5.01
C PRO A 178 -12.74 -25.59 6.40
N ALA A 179 -12.45 -26.55 7.29
CA ALA A 179 -12.98 -26.54 8.66
C ALA A 179 -12.44 -25.36 9.48
N GLU A 180 -11.14 -25.07 9.38
CA GLU A 180 -10.50 -23.94 10.06
C GLU A 180 -11.01 -22.60 9.53
N TYR A 181 -11.23 -22.51 8.22
CA TYR A 181 -11.80 -21.33 7.59
C TYR A 181 -13.24 -21.09 8.05
N ASN A 182 -14.05 -22.13 8.17
CA ASN A 182 -15.43 -21.99 8.66
C ASN A 182 -15.50 -21.53 10.12
N ALA A 183 -14.52 -21.93 10.95
CA ALA A 183 -14.41 -21.51 12.35
C ALA A 183 -13.66 -20.17 12.56
N ARG A 184 -13.30 -19.44 11.49
CA ARG A 184 -12.43 -18.26 11.58
C ARG A 184 -12.97 -17.13 12.46
N SER A 185 -14.29 -16.96 12.54
CA SER A 185 -14.94 -15.97 13.40
C SER A 185 -14.85 -16.30 14.89
N GLU A 186 -14.71 -17.58 15.24
CA GLU A 186 -14.46 -18.01 16.62
C GLU A 186 -13.00 -17.74 17.01
N ARG A 187 -12.08 -17.91 16.06
CA ARG A 187 -10.65 -17.67 16.25
C ARG A 187 -10.31 -16.19 16.33
N TRP A 188 -10.95 -15.37 15.49
CA TRP A 188 -10.73 -13.93 15.41
C TRP A 188 -12.05 -13.19 15.53
N PRO A 189 -12.30 -12.45 16.62
CA PRO A 189 -13.52 -11.65 16.77
C PRO A 189 -13.43 -10.29 16.08
N ILE A 190 -12.21 -9.80 15.80
CA ILE A 190 -11.91 -8.52 15.17
C ILE A 190 -11.17 -8.79 13.86
N GLU A 191 -11.51 -8.04 12.80
CA GLU A 191 -10.89 -8.16 11.46
C GLU A 191 -10.91 -9.60 10.94
N ILE A 192 -12.11 -10.18 10.93
CA ILE A 192 -12.35 -11.56 10.50
C ILE A 192 -11.94 -11.71 9.04
N PRO A 193 -11.03 -12.64 8.71
CA PRO A 193 -10.64 -12.86 7.32
C PRO A 193 -11.83 -13.26 6.44
N ASP A 194 -11.94 -12.65 5.27
CA ASP A 194 -13.04 -12.81 4.31
C ASP A 194 -12.67 -13.65 3.08
N THR A 195 -11.37 -13.86 2.86
CA THR A 195 -10.78 -14.70 1.82
C THR A 195 -9.78 -15.70 2.41
N LEU A 196 -9.43 -16.73 1.64
CA LEU A 196 -8.43 -17.72 2.07
C LEU A 196 -7.04 -17.09 2.20
N GLU A 197 -6.71 -16.13 1.34
CA GLU A 197 -5.47 -15.36 1.41
C GLU A 197 -5.41 -14.52 2.68
N SER A 198 -6.47 -13.75 2.98
CA SER A 198 -6.60 -12.99 4.23
C SER A 198 -6.46 -13.91 5.44
N TYR A 199 -7.04 -15.12 5.40
CA TYR A 199 -6.92 -16.11 6.49
C TYR A 199 -5.47 -16.54 6.66
N TRP A 200 -4.81 -16.93 5.57
CA TRP A 200 -3.42 -17.34 5.59
C TRP A 200 -2.51 -16.22 6.12
N PHE A 201 -2.67 -15.00 5.63
CA PHE A 201 -1.84 -13.88 6.07
C PHE A 201 -2.07 -13.55 7.54
N ARG A 202 -3.33 -13.58 8.01
CA ARG A 202 -3.64 -13.36 9.43
C ARG A 202 -3.09 -14.46 10.32
N ASP A 203 -3.14 -15.72 9.89
CA ASP A 203 -2.55 -16.85 10.59
C ASP A 203 -1.03 -16.69 10.77
N VAL A 204 -0.32 -16.26 9.72
CA VAL A 204 1.12 -15.99 9.76
C VAL A 204 1.43 -14.80 10.66
N TYR A 205 0.69 -13.70 10.52
CA TYR A 205 0.85 -12.50 11.34
C TYR A 205 0.69 -12.82 12.84
N ASP A 206 -0.39 -13.51 13.19
CA ASP A 206 -0.61 -13.95 14.56
C ASP A 206 0.50 -14.88 15.08
N GLY A 207 1.06 -15.73 14.22
CA GLY A 207 2.22 -16.55 14.56
C GLY A 207 3.45 -15.74 14.99
N TYR A 208 3.63 -14.54 14.43
CA TYR A 208 4.71 -13.63 14.79
C TYR A 208 4.35 -12.69 15.95
N PHE A 209 3.10 -12.21 16.03
CA PHE A 209 2.73 -11.05 16.86
C PHE A 209 1.69 -11.33 17.96
N LYS A 210 1.26 -12.58 18.19
CA LYS A 210 0.26 -12.93 19.24
C LYS A 210 0.65 -12.57 20.69
N ALA A 211 1.85 -12.04 20.95
CA ALA A 211 2.19 -11.47 22.25
C ALA A 211 1.67 -10.03 22.46
N THR A 212 1.29 -9.30 21.41
CA THR A 212 1.15 -7.83 21.47
C THR A 212 -0.29 -7.32 21.64
N LEU A 213 -1.31 -8.17 21.47
CA LEU A 213 -2.72 -7.73 21.55
C LEU A 213 -3.30 -7.63 22.97
N ARG A 214 -2.46 -7.67 24.02
CA ARG A 214 -2.92 -7.46 25.42
C ARG A 214 -2.92 -6.00 25.89
N VAL A 215 -2.54 -5.03 25.05
CA VAL A 215 -2.31 -3.64 25.50
C VAL A 215 -3.46 -2.68 25.16
N ALA A 216 -4.50 -3.12 24.44
CA ALA A 216 -5.59 -2.23 24.04
C ALA A 216 -6.71 -2.06 25.09
N ASP A 217 -6.70 -2.83 26.18
CA ASP A 217 -7.71 -2.74 27.26
C ASP A 217 -7.30 -1.79 28.41
N GLU A 218 -6.15 -1.10 28.32
CA GLU A 218 -5.66 -0.16 29.36
C GLU A 218 -5.32 1.24 28.81
N ILE A 219 -6.13 1.79 27.91
CA ILE A 219 -6.15 3.25 27.69
C ILE A 219 -7.55 3.74 28.05
N ASP A 220 -7.82 3.69 29.36
CA ASP A 220 -8.81 4.54 30.02
C ASP A 220 -8.32 6.00 29.96
N ASP A 221 -9.26 6.90 29.66
CA ASP A 221 -9.29 8.35 29.86
C ASP A 221 -8.00 9.04 30.36
N CYS A 222 -7.36 9.81 29.47
CA CYS A 222 -6.55 11.01 29.78
C CYS A 222 -6.64 12.01 28.62
#